data_AF-A0A1N7SVK3-F1
#
_entry.id   AF-A0A1N7SVK3-F1
#
_cell.length_a   1.000
_cell.length_b   1.000
_cell.length_c   1.000
_cell.angle_alpha   90.00
_cell.angle_beta   90.00
_cell.angle_gamma   90.00
#
_symmetry.space_group_name_H-M   'P 1'
#
loop_
_entity.id
_entity.type
_entity.pdbx_description
1 polymer ?
#
loop_
_entity_poly.entity_id
_entity_poly.type
_entity_poly.pdbx_seq_one_letter_code
_entity_poly.pdbx_strand_id
1 'polypeptide(L)' 'MSQASTGNDVAHSLTGRISTLAIALLCLLVAAAVQALPIFARQTGQSCVACHAGGQFPELTPYGRMFK' A
#
# COMPACT_ATOMS: atom_id res chain seq x y z
N MET A 1 -6.90 -3.80 -50.85
CA MET A 1 -7.75 -3.94 -49.66
C MET A 1 -6.86 -3.88 -48.41
N SER A 2 -6.64 -2.72 -47.77
CA SER A 2 -5.93 -2.63 -46.46
C SER A 2 -5.98 -1.21 -45.84
N GLN A 3 -7.15 -0.63 -45.60
CA GLN A 3 -7.25 0.66 -44.88
C GLN A 3 -8.38 0.73 -43.84
N ALA A 4 -9.06 -0.38 -43.51
CA ALA A 4 -10.25 -0.37 -42.66
C ALA A 4 -10.05 -0.88 -41.22
N SER A 5 -8.95 -1.56 -40.86
CA SER A 5 -8.77 -2.07 -39.47
C SER A 5 -8.14 -1.05 -38.52
N THR A 6 -7.31 -0.14 -39.04
CA THR A 6 -6.50 0.79 -38.24
C THR A 6 -7.32 1.72 -37.34
N GLY A 7 -8.52 2.13 -37.77
CA GLY A 7 -9.38 3.01 -36.97
C GLY A 7 -9.99 2.32 -35.74
N ASN A 8 -10.35 1.05 -35.88
CA ASN A 8 -10.93 0.27 -34.78
C ASN A 8 -9.85 -0.11 -33.77
N ASP A 9 -8.65 -0.46 -34.25
CA ASP A 9 -7.50 -0.82 -33.41
C ASP A 9 -7.04 0.36 -32.51
N VAL A 10 -7.07 1.58 -33.05
CA VAL A 10 -6.77 2.81 -32.28
C VAL A 10 -7.86 3.11 -31.24
N ALA A 11 -9.13 2.90 -31.58
CA ALA A 11 -10.26 3.11 -30.66
C ALA A 11 -10.22 2.15 -29.46
N HIS A 12 -9.90 0.86 -29.70
CA HIS A 12 -9.73 -0.13 -28.63
C HIS A 12 -8.51 0.18 -27.75
N SER A 13 -7.40 0.62 -28.35
CA SER A 13 -6.19 1.04 -27.62
C SER A 13 -6.44 2.26 -26.73
N LEU A 14 -7.19 3.25 -27.22
CA LEU A 14 -7.55 4.45 -26.47
C LEU A 14 -8.49 4.15 -25.30
N THR A 15 -9.49 3.29 -25.53
CA THR A 15 -10.44 2.85 -24.49
C THR A 15 -9.72 2.10 -23.37
N GLY A 16 -8.76 1.23 -23.72
CA GLY A 16 -7.91 0.53 -22.75
C GLY A 16 -7.10 1.51 -21.88
N ARG A 17 -6.49 2.53 -22.50
CA ARG A 17 -5.72 3.56 -21.77
C ARG A 17 -6.60 4.34 -20.79
N ILE A 18 -7.77 4.79 -21.22
CA ILE A 18 -8.73 5.51 -20.36
C ILE A 18 -9.13 4.63 -19.17
N SER A 19 -9.44 3.35 -19.42
CA SER A 19 -9.80 2.41 -18.36
C SER A 19 -8.67 2.24 -17.34
N THR A 20 -7.42 2.04 -17.79
CA THR A 20 -6.27 1.92 -16.88
C THR A 20 -6.04 3.17 -16.02
N LEU A 21 -6.18 4.36 -16.61
CA LEU A 21 -6.05 5.62 -15.88
C LEU A 21 -7.19 5.82 -14.86
N ALA A 22 -8.42 5.45 -15.22
CA ALA A 22 -9.56 5.53 -14.33
C ALA A 22 -9.40 4.59 -13.12
N ILE A 23 -8.93 3.35 -13.35
CA ILE A 23 -8.64 2.38 -12.28
C ILE A 23 -7.51 2.90 -11.38
N ALA A 24 -6.43 3.40 -11.96
CA ALA A 24 -5.31 3.95 -11.19
C ALA A 24 -5.75 5.14 -10.31
N LEU A 25 -6.55 6.05 -10.87
CA LEU A 25 -7.10 7.19 -10.13
C LEU A 25 -8.01 6.72 -9.00
N LEU A 26 -8.87 5.73 -9.24
CA LEU A 26 -9.72 5.14 -8.22
C LEU A 26 -8.90 4.51 -7.08
N CYS A 27 -7.84 3.77 -7.40
CA CYS A 27 -6.92 3.21 -6.40
C CYS A 27 -6.28 4.30 -5.55
N LEU A 28 -5.87 5.43 -6.15
CA LEU A 28 -5.32 6.57 -5.42
C LEU A 28 -6.36 7.21 -4.49
N LEU A 29 -7.61 7.34 -4.94
CA LEU A 29 -8.70 7.91 -4.14
C LEU A 29 -9.09 7.04 -2.94
N VAL A 30 -8.92 5.72 -3.05
CA VAL A 30 -9.26 4.74 -2.00
C VAL A 30 -8.02 4.32 -1.18
N ALA A 31 -6.83 4.83 -1.50
CA ALA A 31 -5.61 4.52 -0.75
C ALA A 31 -5.71 5.07 0.68
N ALA A 32 -6.08 4.21 1.63
CA ALA A 32 -6.11 4.56 3.04
C ALA A 32 -4.69 4.58 3.63
N ALA A 33 -4.43 5.53 4.51
CA ALA A 33 -3.20 5.55 5.30
C ALA A 33 -3.18 4.32 6.23
N VAL A 34 -2.38 3.32 5.89
CA VAL A 34 -2.13 2.17 6.77
C VAL A 34 -1.25 2.66 7.91
N GLN A 35 -1.87 2.93 9.06
CA GLN A 35 -1.16 3.06 10.32
C GLN A 35 -0.63 1.66 10.66
N ALA A 36 0.64 1.40 10.35
CA ALA A 36 1.32 0.17 10.70
C ALA A 36 1.51 0.09 12.22
N LEU A 37 0.41 -0.13 12.95
CA LEU A 37 0.54 -0.71 14.27
C LEU A 37 1.12 -2.10 14.05
N PRO A 38 2.28 -2.42 14.67
CA PRO A 38 2.85 -3.73 14.50
C PRO A 38 1.79 -4.76 14.90
N ILE A 39 1.47 -5.70 14.00
CA ILE A 39 0.45 -6.74 14.23
C ILE A 39 0.68 -7.42 15.59
N PHE A 40 1.96 -7.54 15.98
CA PHE A 40 2.42 -7.96 17.29
C PHE A 40 1.75 -7.23 18.47
N ALA A 41 1.68 -5.90 18.47
CA ALA A 41 1.06 -5.14 19.57
C ALA A 41 -0.45 -5.41 19.67
N ARG A 42 -1.11 -5.66 18.53
CA ARG A 42 -2.53 -6.02 18.49
C ARG A 42 -2.78 -7.45 18.96
N GLN A 43 -1.91 -8.38 18.58
CA GLN A 43 -2.02 -9.79 18.95
C GLN A 43 -1.67 -10.03 20.43
N THR A 44 -0.72 -9.29 20.97
CA THR A 44 -0.21 -9.52 22.33
C THR A 44 -0.75 -8.56 23.37
N GLY A 45 -1.34 -7.43 22.93
CA GLY A 45 -1.74 -6.33 23.81
C GLY A 45 -0.57 -5.58 24.46
N GLN A 46 0.68 -5.87 24.06
CA GLN A 46 1.85 -5.18 24.59
C GLN A 46 1.88 -3.72 24.12
N SER A 47 2.09 -2.79 25.04
CA SER A 47 2.23 -1.37 24.74
C SER A 47 3.58 -1.07 24.07
N CYS A 48 3.71 0.08 23.41
CA CYS A 48 4.95 0.46 22.74
C CYS A 48 6.16 0.49 23.70
N VAL A 49 5.95 0.88 24.96
CA VAL A 49 7.01 0.96 25.99
C VAL A 49 7.57 -0.40 26.41
N ALA A 50 6.87 -1.50 26.11
CA ALA A 50 7.39 -2.85 26.36
C ALA A 50 8.63 -3.12 25.50
N CYS A 51 8.55 -2.82 24.20
CA CYS A 51 9.64 -3.05 23.26
C CYS A 51 10.56 -1.82 23.09
N HIS A 52 9.99 -0.61 23.07
CA HIS A 52 10.72 0.63 22.82
C HIS A 52 10.99 1.41 24.11
N ALA A 53 12.25 1.80 24.32
CA ALA A 53 12.62 2.59 25.49
C ALA A 53 11.81 3.90 25.47
N GLY A 54 11.07 4.22 26.54
CA GLY A 54 10.20 5.40 26.58
C GLY A 54 9.11 5.46 25.49
N GLY A 55 8.87 4.37 24.75
CA GLY A 55 7.95 4.33 23.61
C GLY A 55 8.51 4.99 22.33
N GLN A 56 9.77 5.41 22.32
CA GLN A 56 10.41 5.99 21.15
C GLN A 56 11.02 4.92 20.24
N PHE A 57 10.60 4.92 18.98
CA PHE A 57 11.28 4.17 17.92
C PHE A 57 12.53 4.95 17.47
N PRO A 58 13.71 4.31 17.21
CA PRO A 58 13.95 2.87 17.10
C PRO A 58 14.59 2.23 18.35
N GLU A 59 14.81 2.97 19.42
CA GLU A 59 15.56 2.48 20.59
C GLU A 59 14.78 1.39 21.34
N LEU A 60 15.45 0.29 21.70
CA LEU A 60 14.82 -0.89 22.30
C LEU A 60 15.18 -1.07 23.76
N THR A 61 14.20 -1.54 24.55
CA THR A 61 14.44 -2.07 25.91
C THR A 61 15.24 -3.38 25.82
N PRO A 62 15.81 -3.88 26.93
CA PRO A 62 16.41 -5.22 26.96
C PRO A 62 15.43 -6.32 26.48
N TYR A 63 14.16 -6.23 26.89
CA TYR A 63 13.10 -7.12 26.40
C TYR A 63 12.92 -7.00 24.89
N GLY A 64 12.82 -5.78 24.35
CA GLY A 64 12.65 -5.54 22.91
C GLY A 64 13.78 -6.11 22.05
N ARG A 65 15.03 -6.15 22.56
CA ARG A 65 16.18 -6.73 21.85
C ARG A 65 16.10 -8.25 21.68
N MET A 66 15.32 -8.96 22.50
CA MET A 66 15.14 -10.41 22.38
C MET A 66 14.28 -10.82 21.17
N PHE A 67 13.54 -9.88 20.57
CA PHE A 67 12.63 -10.09 19.44
C PHE A 67 13.19 -9.59 18.09
N LYS A 68 14.43 -9.10 18.07
CA LYS A 68 15.13 -8.66 16.85
C LYS A 68 15.53 -9.87 16.01
#